data_AF-A0A2A2IKE5-F1
#
_entry.id   AF-A0A2A2IKE5-F1
#
_cell.length_a   1.000
_cell.length_b   1.000
_cell.length_c   1.000
_cell.angle_alpha   90.00
_cell.angle_beta   90.00
_cell.angle_gamma   90.00
#
_symmetry.space_group_name_H-M   'P 1'
#
loop_
_entity.id
_entity.type
_entity.pdbx_description
1 polymer ?
#
loop_
_entity_poly.entity_id
_entity_poly.type
_entity_poly.pdbx_seq_one_letter_code
_entity_poly.pdbx_strand_id
1 'polypeptide(L)'
;TETGLTVIGGNNGQGKTSVLDAIAWALGGDKLRPSDAQRRESVIPPRIHIELSNGLIVERKGKSSALHVIDPTGQKAGQRLLDSFIEKLALNLPKFMQASNKEKADTLLKIIGIGDELAGLERQEQSLYNQRLEIGRIADRKRKHVEEMEYYPDAPDEPVSAADLIRRQQDILARNGENQRKRDQLATMLKDKSRVEEKIAELQAQLAQYTGQAETLAADLETAQKTVAELQDEGTAELEASIANIDAINVKVRANADKVRAQQEADELSGQYNDLSAQIDGVRKARLNLLEKAQMPLAGLSVNDGELTYQGQKWDCMSGAEQLKVSTAIIRCLNPECGFVLMDKLEQMDRHTLAAFGDWLEQEGLQVIATRVGTDDTCSIIIEDGYVQGQAAPAAPAPAKQWQVGTF
;
A
#
# COMPACT_ATOMS: atom_id res chain seq x y z
N THR A 1 -29.26 19.97 -36.22
CA THR A 1 -27.89 20.49 -36.02
C THR A 1 -26.93 19.35 -36.30
N GLU A 2 -25.70 19.64 -36.72
CA GLU A 2 -24.67 18.59 -36.98
C GLU A 2 -24.14 17.99 -35.67
N THR A 3 -24.21 18.74 -34.57
CA THR A 3 -23.83 18.35 -33.21
C THR A 3 -25.01 18.51 -32.24
N GLY A 4 -24.91 17.92 -31.04
CA GLY A 4 -25.94 17.96 -30.02
C GLY A 4 -26.79 16.68 -29.94
N LEU A 5 -27.91 16.77 -29.23
CA LEU A 5 -28.74 15.63 -28.88
C LEU A 5 -29.89 15.44 -29.89
N THR A 6 -29.94 14.28 -30.54
CA THR A 6 -31.07 13.82 -31.35
C THR A 6 -31.84 12.73 -30.61
N VAL A 7 -33.08 13.01 -30.23
CA VAL A 7 -33.91 12.08 -29.46
C VAL A 7 -34.94 11.40 -30.35
N ILE A 8 -34.90 10.07 -30.39
CA ILE A 8 -35.87 9.21 -31.05
C ILE A 8 -36.91 8.78 -30.01
N GLY A 9 -38.10 9.37 -30.09
CA GLY A 9 -39.29 9.10 -29.29
C GLY A 9 -40.20 8.03 -29.89
N GLY A 10 -41.18 7.59 -29.10
CA GLY A 10 -42.19 6.60 -29.45
C GLY A 10 -42.50 5.64 -28.30
N ASN A 11 -43.58 4.89 -28.42
CA ASN A 11 -43.95 3.86 -27.44
C ASN A 11 -43.03 2.63 -27.49
N ASN A 12 -43.11 1.76 -26.49
CA ASN A 12 -42.38 0.48 -26.51
C ASN A 12 -42.84 -0.40 -27.68
N GLY A 13 -41.91 -1.16 -28.25
CA GLY A 13 -42.19 -2.04 -29.39
C GLY A 13 -42.26 -1.35 -30.75
N GLN A 14 -42.09 -0.02 -30.84
CA GLN A 14 -42.17 0.72 -32.10
C GLN A 14 -40.90 0.69 -32.96
N GLY A 15 -39.83 0.02 -32.51
CA GLY A 15 -38.58 -0.13 -33.28
C GLY A 15 -37.48 0.90 -32.97
N LYS A 16 -37.63 1.72 -31.93
CA LYS A 16 -36.63 2.74 -31.52
C LYS A 16 -35.22 2.15 -31.32
N THR A 17 -35.10 1.17 -30.43
CA THR A 17 -33.81 0.49 -30.15
C THR A 17 -33.29 -0.23 -31.39
N SER A 18 -34.19 -0.77 -32.23
CA SER A 18 -33.81 -1.42 -33.49
C SER A 18 -33.16 -0.44 -34.49
N VAL A 19 -33.47 0.86 -34.44
CA VAL A 19 -32.76 1.88 -35.24
C VAL A 19 -31.32 2.05 -34.74
N LEU A 20 -31.11 2.15 -33.42
CA LEU A 20 -29.76 2.22 -32.84
C LEU A 20 -28.95 0.96 -33.17
N ASP A 21 -29.56 -0.23 -33.04
CA ASP A 21 -28.92 -1.51 -33.38
C ASP A 21 -28.56 -1.58 -34.87
N ALA A 22 -29.41 -1.04 -35.76
CA ALA A 22 -29.13 -0.98 -37.19
C ALA A 22 -27.93 -0.06 -37.50
N ILE A 23 -27.84 1.10 -36.84
CA ILE A 23 -26.69 2.01 -36.96
C ILE A 23 -25.43 1.34 -36.42
N ALA A 24 -25.52 0.71 -35.25
CA ALA A 24 -24.42 -0.01 -34.62
C ALA A 24 -23.93 -1.18 -35.49
N TRP A 25 -24.81 -1.92 -36.14
CA TRP A 25 -24.44 -3.02 -37.04
C TRP A 25 -23.86 -2.55 -38.38
N ALA A 26 -24.46 -1.50 -38.96
CA ALA A 26 -23.98 -0.92 -40.20
C ALA A 26 -22.56 -0.40 -40.05
N LEU A 27 -22.30 0.33 -38.97
CA LEU A 27 -20.98 0.84 -38.66
C LEU A 27 -20.13 -0.29 -38.06
N GLY A 28 -20.36 -0.72 -36.83
CA GLY A 28 -19.49 -1.63 -36.04
C GLY A 28 -19.23 -3.06 -36.56
N GLY A 29 -19.61 -3.40 -37.79
CA GLY A 29 -19.30 -4.67 -38.41
C GLY A 29 -20.14 -5.85 -37.89
N ASP A 30 -19.81 -7.07 -38.32
CA ASP A 30 -20.61 -8.27 -38.00
C ASP A 30 -20.56 -8.67 -36.51
N LYS A 31 -19.64 -8.11 -35.71
CA LYS A 31 -19.60 -8.30 -34.25
C LYS A 31 -20.83 -7.72 -33.54
N LEU A 32 -21.46 -6.69 -34.11
CA LEU A 32 -22.65 -6.03 -33.58
C LEU A 32 -23.92 -6.44 -34.34
N ARG A 33 -23.86 -7.50 -35.15
CA ARG A 33 -25.01 -8.01 -35.88
C ARG A 33 -26.06 -8.56 -34.90
N PRO A 34 -27.33 -8.12 -34.99
CA PRO A 34 -28.42 -8.73 -34.24
C PRO A 34 -28.56 -10.21 -34.61
N SER A 35 -28.90 -11.04 -33.62
CA SER A 35 -29.12 -12.49 -33.83
C SER A 35 -30.22 -12.76 -34.86
N ASP A 36 -31.26 -11.93 -34.85
CA ASP A 36 -32.32 -11.92 -35.86
C ASP A 36 -32.49 -10.49 -36.42
N ALA A 37 -31.87 -10.24 -37.58
CA ALA A 37 -31.84 -8.93 -38.21
C ALA A 37 -33.01 -8.69 -39.19
N GLN A 38 -33.80 -9.73 -39.49
CA GLN A 38 -34.90 -9.63 -40.45
C GLN A 38 -36.19 -9.27 -39.71
N ARG A 39 -36.95 -8.30 -40.24
CA ARG A 39 -38.30 -8.03 -39.73
C ARG A 39 -39.14 -9.29 -39.95
N ARG A 40 -39.75 -9.82 -38.87
CA ARG A 40 -40.46 -11.13 -38.86
C ARG A 40 -41.47 -11.30 -39.99
N GLU A 41 -42.13 -10.22 -40.40
CA GLU A 41 -43.18 -10.22 -41.43
C GLU A 41 -42.66 -9.84 -42.83
N SER A 42 -41.39 -9.47 -42.98
CA SER A 42 -40.82 -9.02 -44.25
C SER A 42 -40.23 -10.18 -45.04
N VAL A 43 -40.67 -10.34 -46.30
CA VAL A 43 -40.06 -11.25 -47.29
C VAL A 43 -38.83 -10.60 -47.96
N ILE A 44 -38.64 -9.30 -47.77
CA ILE A 44 -37.53 -8.54 -48.33
C ILE A 44 -36.35 -8.58 -47.34
N PRO A 45 -35.13 -8.94 -47.78
CA PRO A 45 -33.93 -8.89 -46.95
C PRO A 45 -33.68 -7.48 -46.39
N PRO A 46 -33.11 -7.35 -45.17
CA PRO A 46 -32.84 -6.06 -44.58
C PRO A 46 -31.90 -5.23 -45.46
N ARG A 47 -32.15 -3.92 -45.49
CA ARG A 47 -31.33 -2.94 -46.20
C ARG A 47 -31.04 -1.80 -45.25
N ILE A 48 -29.76 -1.48 -45.10
CA ILE A 48 -29.30 -0.33 -44.31
C ILE A 48 -28.49 0.55 -45.24
N HIS A 49 -28.72 1.85 -45.18
CA HIS A 49 -27.98 2.87 -45.92
C HIS A 49 -27.71 4.02 -44.94
N ILE A 50 -26.44 4.32 -44.72
CA ILE A 50 -25.98 5.40 -43.83
C ILE A 50 -25.00 6.26 -44.61
N GLU A 51 -25.24 7.56 -44.62
CA GLU A 51 -24.34 8.56 -45.17
C GLU A 51 -23.73 9.35 -44.01
N LEU A 52 -22.39 9.37 -43.94
CA LEU A 52 -21.64 10.09 -42.92
C LEU A 52 -21.25 11.48 -43.42
N SER A 53 -21.06 12.43 -42.51
CA SER A 53 -20.69 13.82 -42.82
C SER A 53 -19.36 13.97 -43.58
N ASN A 54 -18.48 12.97 -43.50
CA ASN A 54 -17.23 12.91 -44.26
C ASN A 54 -17.41 12.36 -45.71
N GLY A 55 -18.65 12.12 -46.14
CA GLY A 55 -19.01 11.62 -47.47
C GLY A 55 -18.86 10.10 -47.63
N LEU A 56 -18.56 9.35 -46.56
CA LEU A 56 -18.58 7.90 -46.59
C LEU A 56 -20.02 7.39 -46.59
N ILE A 57 -20.33 6.50 -47.53
CA ILE A 57 -21.62 5.82 -47.59
C ILE A 57 -21.42 4.36 -47.19
N VAL A 58 -22.18 3.92 -46.19
CA VAL A 58 -22.17 2.55 -45.67
C VAL A 58 -23.50 1.89 -45.97
N GLU A 59 -23.48 0.88 -46.82
CA GLU A 59 -24.65 0.09 -47.18
C GLU A 59 -24.52 -1.36 -46.74
N ARG A 60 -25.59 -1.91 -46.18
CA ARG A 60 -25.78 -3.36 -46.04
C ARG A 60 -26.97 -3.79 -46.86
N LYS A 61 -26.76 -4.67 -47.84
CA LYS A 61 -27.84 -5.13 -48.74
C LYS A 61 -27.65 -6.58 -49.20
N GLY A 62 -28.74 -7.17 -49.68
CA GLY A 62 -28.77 -8.53 -50.25
C GLY A 62 -29.10 -9.61 -49.21
N LYS A 63 -29.21 -10.87 -49.66
CA LYS A 63 -29.61 -12.01 -48.82
C LYS A 63 -28.68 -12.26 -47.63
N SER A 64 -27.38 -11.98 -47.80
CA SER A 64 -26.37 -12.09 -46.74
C SER A 64 -26.14 -10.79 -45.97
N SER A 65 -26.84 -9.69 -46.33
CA SER A 65 -26.59 -8.35 -45.78
C SER A 65 -25.12 -7.91 -45.89
N ALA A 66 -24.55 -8.12 -47.08
CA ALA A 66 -23.14 -7.83 -47.35
C ALA A 66 -22.85 -6.33 -47.17
N LEU A 67 -21.71 -6.02 -46.54
CA LEU A 67 -21.24 -4.67 -46.32
C LEU A 67 -20.65 -4.10 -47.62
N HIS A 68 -21.08 -2.91 -47.98
CA HIS A 68 -20.52 -2.08 -49.03
C HIS A 68 -20.18 -0.72 -48.44
N VAL A 69 -18.90 -0.36 -48.48
CA VAL A 69 -18.43 0.97 -48.09
C VAL A 69 -18.05 1.69 -49.38
N ILE A 70 -18.61 2.86 -49.59
CA ILE A 70 -18.37 3.70 -50.76
C ILE A 70 -17.70 4.98 -50.26
N ASP A 71 -16.57 5.33 -50.84
CA ASP A 71 -15.86 6.56 -50.51
C ASP A 71 -16.49 7.81 -51.16
N PRO A 72 -16.09 9.03 -50.77
CA PRO A 72 -16.63 10.26 -51.37
C PRO A 72 -16.36 10.38 -52.89
N THR A 73 -15.45 9.57 -53.43
CA THR A 73 -15.12 9.52 -54.86
C THR A 73 -15.96 8.48 -55.63
N GLY A 74 -16.84 7.75 -54.93
CA GLY A 74 -17.70 6.71 -55.49
C GLY A 74 -17.04 5.34 -55.64
N GLN A 75 -15.81 5.15 -55.15
CA GLN A 75 -15.12 3.87 -55.20
C GLN A 75 -15.45 3.01 -53.98
N LYS A 76 -15.41 1.68 -54.17
CA LYS A 76 -15.61 0.74 -53.06
C LYS A 76 -14.40 0.78 -52.13
N ALA A 77 -14.58 1.37 -50.96
CA ALA A 77 -13.63 1.26 -49.87
C ALA A 77 -13.73 -0.12 -49.20
N GLY A 78 -12.58 -0.68 -48.84
CA GLY A 78 -12.54 -1.94 -48.08
C GLY A 78 -13.02 -1.74 -46.64
N GLN A 79 -13.52 -2.81 -46.03
CA GLN A 79 -13.93 -2.82 -44.61
C GLN A 79 -12.84 -2.27 -43.67
N ARG A 80 -11.55 -2.40 -44.02
CA ARG A 80 -10.43 -1.82 -43.26
C ARG A 80 -10.51 -0.31 -43.03
N LEU A 81 -11.05 0.44 -43.99
CA LEU A 81 -11.20 1.89 -43.87
C LEU A 81 -12.23 2.19 -42.78
N LEU A 82 -13.37 1.49 -42.84
CA LEU A 82 -14.42 1.56 -41.84
C LEU A 82 -13.93 1.05 -40.47
N ASP A 83 -13.23 -0.09 -40.42
CA ASP A 83 -12.66 -0.67 -39.20
C ASP A 83 -11.67 0.30 -38.53
N SER A 84 -10.87 1.05 -39.30
CA SER A 84 -9.94 2.05 -38.73
C SER A 84 -10.64 3.25 -38.08
N PHE A 85 -11.84 3.60 -38.57
CA PHE A 85 -12.70 4.57 -37.90
C PHE A 85 -13.39 3.93 -36.70
N ILE A 86 -13.91 2.70 -36.83
CA ILE A 86 -14.68 2.02 -35.78
C ILE A 86 -13.86 1.53 -34.62
N GLU A 87 -12.64 1.07 -34.83
CA GLU A 87 -11.74 0.66 -33.75
C GLU A 87 -11.45 1.86 -32.83
N LYS A 88 -11.46 3.07 -33.40
CA LYS A 88 -11.47 4.38 -32.70
C LYS A 88 -12.86 4.88 -32.33
N LEU A 89 -13.93 4.10 -32.48
CA LEU A 89 -15.30 4.45 -32.04
C LEU A 89 -15.85 3.38 -31.07
N ALA A 90 -15.17 2.24 -30.96
CA ALA A 90 -15.66 1.03 -30.33
C ALA A 90 -15.37 1.00 -28.82
N LEU A 91 -15.97 1.94 -28.09
CA LEU A 91 -16.57 1.58 -26.81
C LEU A 91 -18.08 1.78 -26.94
N ASN A 92 -18.79 0.66 -26.99
CA ASN A 92 -20.24 0.66 -26.89
C ASN A 92 -20.59 1.19 -25.48
N LEU A 93 -21.25 2.35 -25.40
CA LEU A 93 -21.69 2.97 -24.15
C LEU A 93 -22.42 1.95 -23.23
N PRO A 94 -23.39 1.17 -23.75
CA PRO A 94 -23.94 -0.01 -23.07
C PRO A 94 -22.92 -0.98 -22.45
N LYS A 95 -21.83 -1.32 -23.17
CA LYS A 95 -20.80 -2.23 -22.66
C LYS A 95 -20.00 -1.61 -21.52
N PHE A 96 -19.67 -0.32 -21.63
CA PHE A 96 -19.00 0.41 -20.55
C PHE A 96 -19.89 0.49 -19.30
N MET A 97 -21.17 0.81 -19.47
CA MET A 97 -22.14 0.87 -18.38
C MET A 97 -22.27 -0.47 -17.63
N GLN A 98 -22.24 -1.58 -18.37
CA GLN A 98 -22.33 -2.95 -17.84
C GLN A 98 -21.02 -3.49 -17.25
N ALA A 99 -19.88 -2.83 -17.47
CA ALA A 99 -18.60 -3.27 -16.94
C ALA A 99 -18.55 -3.17 -15.40
N SER A 100 -17.65 -3.91 -14.77
CA SER A 100 -17.43 -3.81 -13.32
C SER A 100 -16.86 -2.44 -12.92
N ASN A 101 -17.04 -2.03 -11.66
CA ASN A 101 -16.52 -0.75 -11.15
C ASN A 101 -15.01 -0.63 -11.37
N LYS A 102 -14.28 -1.74 -11.17
CA LYS A 102 -12.84 -1.81 -11.39
C LYS A 102 -12.47 -1.63 -12.86
N GLU A 103 -13.14 -2.34 -13.77
CA GLU A 103 -12.88 -2.20 -15.21
C GLU A 103 -13.15 -0.77 -15.71
N LYS A 104 -14.19 -0.11 -15.17
CA LYS A 104 -14.50 1.30 -15.48
C LYS A 104 -13.36 2.24 -15.03
N ALA A 105 -12.89 2.08 -13.79
CA ALA A 105 -11.78 2.86 -13.26
C ALA A 105 -10.47 2.60 -14.02
N ASP A 106 -10.13 1.33 -14.27
CA ASP A 106 -8.95 0.93 -15.04
C ASP A 106 -8.98 1.49 -16.46
N THR A 107 -10.16 1.52 -17.09
CA THR A 107 -10.34 2.12 -18.42
C THR A 107 -10.05 3.62 -18.38
N LEU A 108 -10.58 4.35 -17.40
CA LEU A 108 -10.31 5.78 -17.23
C LEU A 108 -8.82 6.06 -16.99
N LEU A 109 -8.18 5.32 -16.08
CA LEU A 109 -6.77 5.51 -15.74
C LEU A 109 -5.84 5.25 -16.93
N LYS A 110 -6.18 4.27 -17.79
CA LYS A 110 -5.46 4.01 -19.04
C LYS A 110 -5.63 5.14 -20.04
N ILE A 111 -6.83 5.71 -20.15
CA ILE A 111 -7.10 6.84 -21.05
C ILE A 111 -6.27 8.06 -20.68
N ILE A 112 -6.18 8.38 -19.38
CA ILE A 112 -5.44 9.52 -18.87
C ILE A 112 -3.91 9.27 -18.91
N GLY A 113 -3.48 8.02 -19.09
CA GLY A 113 -2.07 7.65 -19.20
C GLY A 113 -1.31 7.58 -17.87
N ILE A 114 -2.03 7.70 -16.75
CA ILE A 114 -1.46 7.66 -15.38
C ILE A 114 -1.54 6.28 -14.73
N GLY A 115 -2.18 5.30 -15.39
CA GLY A 115 -2.45 3.98 -14.81
C GLY A 115 -1.21 3.23 -14.33
N ASP A 116 -0.11 3.26 -15.10
CA ASP A 116 1.11 2.54 -14.73
C ASP A 116 1.83 3.17 -13.54
N GLU A 117 1.85 4.51 -13.47
CA GLU A 117 2.44 5.27 -12.37
C GLU A 117 1.62 5.09 -11.09
N LEU A 118 0.29 5.15 -11.18
CA LEU A 118 -0.62 4.87 -10.07
C LEU A 118 -0.45 3.44 -9.55
N ALA A 119 -0.39 2.45 -10.44
CA ALA A 119 -0.16 1.06 -10.08
C ALA A 119 1.24 0.83 -9.47
N GLY A 120 2.23 1.65 -9.82
CA GLY A 120 3.54 1.69 -9.19
C GLY A 120 3.45 2.16 -7.74
N LEU A 121 2.77 3.29 -7.51
CA LEU A 121 2.55 3.84 -6.17
C LEU A 121 1.72 2.91 -5.27
N GLU A 122 0.70 2.24 -5.81
CA GLU A 122 -0.10 1.25 -5.05
C GLU A 122 0.74 0.05 -4.62
N ARG A 123 1.61 -0.46 -5.51
CA ARG A 123 2.56 -1.54 -5.16
C ARG A 123 3.55 -1.08 -4.09
N GLN A 124 4.02 0.15 -4.16
CA GLN A 124 4.91 0.73 -3.15
C GLN A 124 4.20 0.88 -1.80
N GLU A 125 2.98 1.42 -1.78
CA GLU A 125 2.15 1.54 -0.57
C GLU A 125 1.93 0.16 0.08
N GLN A 126 1.56 -0.84 -0.71
CA GLN A 126 1.34 -2.21 -0.21
C GLN A 126 2.62 -2.82 0.36
N SER A 127 3.77 -2.60 -0.29
CA SER A 127 5.06 -3.08 0.21
C SER A 127 5.42 -2.44 1.55
N LEU A 128 5.33 -1.11 1.66
CA LEU A 128 5.57 -0.37 2.90
C LEU A 128 4.60 -0.78 4.01
N TYR A 129 3.33 -0.99 3.67
CA TYR A 129 2.33 -1.47 4.62
C TYR A 129 2.69 -2.85 5.18
N ASN A 130 3.09 -3.79 4.31
CA ASN A 130 3.50 -5.13 4.73
C ASN A 130 4.74 -5.08 5.63
N GLN A 131 5.74 -4.27 5.27
CA GLN A 131 6.94 -4.05 6.09
C GLN A 131 6.56 -3.45 7.46
N ARG A 132 5.70 -2.43 7.48
CA ARG A 132 5.23 -1.80 8.73
C ARG A 132 4.49 -2.79 9.61
N LEU A 133 3.66 -3.65 9.03
CA LEU A 133 2.94 -4.69 9.76
C LEU A 133 3.90 -5.68 10.42
N GLU A 134 4.96 -6.08 9.72
CA GLU A 134 5.99 -6.97 10.24
C GLU A 134 6.78 -6.30 11.37
N ILE A 135 7.30 -5.09 11.14
CA ILE A 135 8.03 -4.31 12.16
C ILE A 135 7.16 -4.07 13.40
N GLY A 136 5.88 -3.72 13.22
CA GLY A 136 4.95 -3.54 14.34
C GLY A 136 4.76 -4.80 15.17
N ARG A 137 4.70 -5.99 14.53
CA ARG A 137 4.64 -7.27 15.24
C ARG A 137 5.92 -7.59 15.99
N ILE A 138 7.08 -7.25 15.43
CA ILE A 138 8.38 -7.46 16.10
C ILE A 138 8.51 -6.49 17.29
N ALA A 139 8.19 -5.21 17.08
CA ALA A 139 8.21 -4.18 18.12
C ALA A 139 7.30 -4.55 19.30
N ASP A 140 6.06 -4.99 19.04
CA ASP A 140 5.15 -5.39 20.13
C ASP A 140 5.66 -6.61 20.90
N ARG A 141 6.25 -7.61 20.22
CA ARG A 141 6.88 -8.76 20.90
C ARG A 141 8.07 -8.34 21.76
N LYS A 142 8.94 -7.45 21.24
CA LYS A 142 10.10 -6.94 21.96
C LYS A 142 9.69 -6.11 23.17
N ARG A 143 8.69 -5.23 23.03
CA ARG A 143 8.14 -4.45 24.14
C ARG A 143 7.60 -5.34 25.25
N LYS A 144 6.79 -6.36 24.91
CA LYS A 144 6.30 -7.34 25.89
C LYS A 144 7.44 -8.09 26.59
N HIS A 145 8.46 -8.48 25.83
CA HIS A 145 9.65 -9.11 26.42
C HIS A 145 10.34 -8.19 27.43
N VAL A 146 10.52 -6.90 27.11
CA VAL A 146 11.12 -5.92 28.04
C VAL A 146 10.25 -5.70 29.29
N GLU A 147 8.93 -5.68 29.15
CA GLU A 147 7.98 -5.59 30.27
C GLU A 147 8.10 -6.79 31.23
N GLU A 148 8.40 -7.98 30.71
CA GLU A 148 8.60 -9.21 31.49
C GLU A 148 10.00 -9.32 32.12
N MET A 149 10.99 -8.54 31.66
CA MET A 149 12.34 -8.58 32.21
C MET A 149 12.41 -8.00 33.62
N GLU A 150 13.11 -8.70 34.51
CA GLU A 150 13.36 -8.25 35.88
C GLU A 150 14.15 -6.93 35.89
N TYR A 151 13.79 -6.05 36.82
CA TYR A 151 14.48 -4.78 37.04
C TYR A 151 14.75 -4.60 38.53
N TYR A 152 16.00 -4.31 38.85
CA TYR A 152 16.49 -4.19 40.22
C TYR A 152 16.86 -2.72 40.50
N PRO A 153 15.99 -1.91 41.13
CA PRO A 153 16.23 -0.48 41.34
C PRO A 153 17.41 -0.19 42.30
N ASP A 154 17.79 -1.15 43.14
CA ASP A 154 18.84 -1.00 44.15
C ASP A 154 20.24 -1.40 43.64
N ALA A 155 20.36 -1.84 42.38
CA ALA A 155 21.62 -2.27 41.80
C ALA A 155 22.42 -1.06 41.25
N PRO A 156 23.75 -0.99 41.44
CA PRO A 156 24.60 0.07 40.88
C PRO A 156 24.58 0.10 39.35
N ASP A 157 24.86 1.26 38.75
CA ASP A 157 24.89 1.42 37.28
C ASP A 157 26.06 0.69 36.61
N GLU A 158 27.17 0.50 37.34
CA GLU A 158 28.38 -0.15 36.84
C GLU A 158 28.76 -1.39 37.68
N PRO A 159 29.24 -2.48 37.04
CA PRO A 159 29.62 -3.70 37.73
C PRO A 159 30.83 -3.47 38.64
N VAL A 160 30.77 -4.02 39.86
CA VAL A 160 31.85 -3.91 40.85
C VAL A 160 32.93 -4.94 40.52
N SER A 161 34.18 -4.47 40.36
CA SER A 161 35.33 -5.29 39.97
C SER A 161 35.76 -6.26 41.08
N ALA A 162 35.45 -7.55 40.90
CA ALA A 162 35.91 -8.63 41.79
C ALA A 162 37.44 -8.77 41.80
N ALA A 163 38.13 -8.37 40.72
CA ALA A 163 39.58 -8.48 40.60
C ALA A 163 40.34 -7.61 41.61
N ASP A 164 39.83 -6.41 41.89
CA ASP A 164 40.48 -5.47 42.83
C ASP A 164 40.36 -5.93 44.28
N LEU A 165 39.27 -6.63 44.62
CA LEU A 165 39.06 -7.19 45.96
C LEU A 165 39.82 -8.49 46.18
N ILE A 166 39.92 -9.35 45.17
CA ILE A 166 40.77 -10.55 45.21
C ILE A 166 42.23 -10.15 45.41
N ARG A 167 42.69 -9.06 44.77
CA ARG A 167 44.05 -8.54 44.95
C ARG A 167 44.30 -8.07 46.39
N ARG A 168 43.36 -7.33 46.97
CA ARG A 168 43.42 -6.91 48.39
C ARG A 168 43.44 -8.12 49.34
N GLN A 169 42.65 -9.16 49.06
CA GLN A 169 42.65 -10.38 49.86
C GLN A 169 44.01 -11.09 49.83
N GLN A 170 44.64 -11.21 48.65
CA GLN A 170 45.96 -11.82 48.53
C GLN A 170 47.04 -11.03 49.27
N ASP A 171 46.98 -9.70 49.24
CA ASP A 171 47.92 -8.84 49.98
C ASP A 171 47.79 -9.02 51.50
N ILE A 172 46.56 -9.15 52.02
CA ILE A 172 46.29 -9.38 53.45
C ILE A 172 46.80 -10.78 53.86
N LEU A 173 46.52 -11.81 53.06
CA LEU A 173 47.00 -13.17 53.33
C LEU A 173 48.53 -13.25 53.33
N ALA A 174 49.20 -12.53 52.42
CA ALA A 174 50.65 -12.45 52.38
C ALA A 174 51.23 -11.80 53.66
N ARG A 175 50.64 -10.68 54.11
CA ARG A 175 51.04 -9.99 55.36
C ARG A 175 50.83 -10.88 56.58
N ASN A 176 49.70 -11.58 56.65
CA ASN A 176 49.40 -12.49 57.76
C ASN A 176 50.38 -13.68 57.81
N GLY A 177 50.76 -14.23 56.64
CA GLY A 177 51.78 -15.27 56.54
C GLY A 177 53.16 -14.82 57.02
N GLU A 178 53.57 -13.58 56.69
CA GLU A 178 54.82 -13.00 57.20
C GLU A 178 54.80 -12.76 58.71
N ASN A 179 53.67 -12.29 59.24
CA ASN A 179 53.50 -12.10 60.69
C ASN A 179 53.58 -13.43 61.45
N GLN A 180 53.00 -14.50 60.90
CA GLN A 180 53.10 -15.83 61.51
C GLN A 180 54.55 -16.35 61.50
N ARG A 181 55.30 -16.14 60.41
CA ARG A 181 56.73 -16.49 60.38
C ARG A 181 57.54 -15.76 61.46
N LYS A 182 57.25 -14.48 61.71
CA LYS A 182 57.90 -13.70 62.78
C LYS A 182 57.55 -14.25 64.17
N ARG A 183 56.32 -14.73 64.39
CA ARG A 183 55.91 -15.41 65.63
C ARG A 183 56.70 -16.69 65.86
N ASP A 184 56.83 -17.52 64.83
CA ASP A 184 57.55 -18.80 64.91
C ASP A 184 59.06 -18.59 65.16
N GLN A 185 59.66 -17.56 64.57
CA GLN A 185 61.04 -17.15 64.82
C GLN A 185 61.25 -16.68 66.27
N LEU A 186 60.33 -15.87 66.80
CA LEU A 186 60.38 -15.42 68.19
C LEU A 186 60.27 -16.59 69.17
N ALA A 187 59.35 -17.53 68.92
CA ALA A 187 59.20 -18.73 69.75
C ALA A 187 60.47 -19.59 69.74
N THR A 188 61.15 -19.68 68.60
CA THR A 188 62.43 -20.40 68.46
C THR A 188 63.54 -19.69 69.24
N MET A 189 63.67 -18.37 69.10
CA MET A 189 64.66 -17.56 69.82
C MET A 189 64.47 -17.61 71.33
N LEU A 190 63.23 -17.64 71.83
CA LEU A 190 62.94 -17.78 73.25
C LEU A 190 63.39 -19.15 73.80
N LYS A 191 63.19 -20.22 73.01
CA LYS A 191 63.64 -21.56 73.37
C LYS A 191 65.17 -21.66 73.36
N ASP A 192 65.82 -21.05 72.38
CA ASP A 192 67.28 -20.98 72.33
C ASP A 192 67.86 -20.13 73.47
N LYS A 193 67.21 -19.02 73.82
CA LYS A 193 67.57 -18.19 74.97
C LYS A 193 67.50 -19.00 76.27
N SER A 194 66.39 -19.71 76.51
CA SER A 194 66.25 -20.57 77.70
C SER A 194 67.33 -21.65 77.77
N ARG A 195 67.69 -22.28 76.63
CA ARG A 195 68.78 -23.27 76.57
C ARG A 195 70.14 -22.65 76.87
N VAL A 196 70.39 -21.44 76.38
CA VAL A 196 71.61 -20.68 76.68
C VAL A 196 71.64 -20.24 78.14
N GLU A 197 70.51 -19.84 78.73
CA GLU A 197 70.38 -19.50 80.15
C GLU A 197 70.65 -20.70 81.06
N GLU A 198 70.16 -21.90 80.71
CA GLU A 198 70.51 -23.14 81.42
C GLU A 198 72.02 -23.44 81.33
N LYS A 199 72.61 -23.24 80.15
CA LYS A 199 74.07 -23.37 79.93
C LYS A 199 74.84 -22.33 80.74
N ILE A 200 74.32 -21.11 80.83
CA ILE A 200 74.88 -20.01 81.62
C ILE A 200 74.77 -20.33 83.10
N ALA A 201 73.67 -20.88 83.59
CA ALA A 201 73.52 -21.30 84.99
C ALA A 201 74.51 -22.43 85.36
N GLU A 202 74.71 -23.38 84.45
CA GLU A 202 75.72 -24.45 84.57
C GLU A 202 77.15 -23.88 84.62
N LEU A 203 77.45 -22.89 83.78
CA LEU A 203 78.73 -22.18 83.76
C LEU A 203 78.87 -21.16 84.91
N GLN A 204 77.79 -20.60 85.44
CA GLN A 204 77.76 -19.69 86.60
C GLN A 204 78.14 -20.40 87.89
N ALA A 205 77.80 -21.69 88.02
CA ALA A 205 78.33 -22.54 89.09
C ALA A 205 79.87 -22.69 89.00
N GLN A 206 80.45 -22.58 87.80
CA GLN A 206 81.90 -22.59 87.57
C GLN A 206 82.52 -21.17 87.71
N LEU A 207 81.77 -20.12 87.37
CA LEU A 207 82.17 -18.71 87.41
C LEU A 207 82.13 -18.09 88.82
N ALA A 208 81.45 -18.70 89.79
CA ALA A 208 81.61 -18.37 91.21
C ALA A 208 83.08 -18.51 91.70
N GLN A 209 83.92 -19.21 90.93
CA GLN A 209 85.36 -19.33 91.14
C GLN A 209 86.17 -18.12 90.62
N TYR A 210 85.62 -17.26 89.74
CA TYR A 210 86.35 -16.16 89.08
C TYR A 210 85.53 -14.84 89.04
N THR A 211 85.02 -14.45 90.21
CA THR A 211 84.21 -13.26 90.52
C THR A 211 84.94 -11.90 90.45
N GLY A 212 85.68 -11.59 89.37
CA GLY A 212 86.57 -10.40 89.36
C GLY A 212 86.56 -9.45 88.16
N GLN A 213 85.81 -9.71 87.09
CA GLN A 213 85.88 -8.91 85.85
C GLN A 213 84.45 -8.59 85.36
N ALA A 214 83.69 -7.79 86.09
CA ALA A 214 83.59 -6.34 85.90
C ALA A 214 83.07 -5.91 84.51
N GLU A 215 81.78 -5.54 84.49
CA GLU A 215 81.33 -4.18 84.13
C GLU A 215 81.10 -3.72 82.67
N THR A 216 81.21 -4.53 81.61
CA THR A 216 81.02 -4.02 80.22
C THR A 216 79.87 -4.61 79.39
N LEU A 217 78.81 -5.16 79.98
CA LEU A 217 77.63 -5.62 79.21
C LEU A 217 76.28 -5.13 79.77
N ALA A 218 76.29 -3.98 80.44
CA ALA A 218 75.08 -3.29 80.86
C ALA A 218 74.46 -2.38 79.77
N ALA A 219 75.06 -2.30 78.57
CA ALA A 219 74.66 -1.35 77.52
C ALA A 219 73.82 -1.93 76.36
N ASP A 220 73.65 -3.26 76.25
CA ASP A 220 72.90 -3.87 75.13
C ASP A 220 71.45 -4.28 75.48
N LEU A 221 71.00 -4.01 76.71
CA LEU A 221 69.63 -4.33 77.15
C LEU A 221 68.58 -3.26 76.83
N GLU A 222 68.99 -2.08 76.36
CA GLU A 222 68.07 -0.94 76.13
C GLU A 222 67.41 -0.95 74.74
N THR A 223 67.80 -1.86 73.82
CA THR A 223 67.30 -1.86 72.43
C THR A 223 66.43 -3.08 72.07
N ALA A 224 65.71 -3.67 73.02
CA ALA A 224 64.80 -4.80 72.70
C ALA A 224 63.54 -4.90 73.58
N GLN A 225 62.98 -3.78 74.04
CA GLN A 225 61.64 -3.77 74.68
C GLN A 225 60.72 -2.65 74.18
N LYS A 226 60.65 -2.49 72.86
CA LYS A 226 59.43 -1.96 72.23
C LYS A 226 59.07 -2.84 71.04
N THR A 227 57.76 -3.08 70.91
CA THR A 227 57.03 -3.77 69.83
C THR A 227 56.59 -5.21 70.16
N VAL A 228 55.71 -5.35 71.17
CA VAL A 228 54.87 -6.56 71.33
C VAL A 228 53.38 -6.20 71.50
N ALA A 229 52.99 -4.91 71.50
CA ALA A 229 51.59 -4.50 71.70
C ALA A 229 50.83 -4.03 70.42
N GLU A 230 51.48 -3.94 69.25
CA GLU A 230 50.87 -3.37 68.03
C GLU A 230 50.93 -4.32 66.82
N LEU A 231 50.49 -5.56 66.99
CA LEU A 231 50.18 -6.46 65.87
C LEU A 231 48.81 -7.08 66.11
N GLN A 232 47.78 -6.44 65.57
CA GLN A 232 46.44 -7.00 65.46
C GLN A 232 46.30 -7.68 64.09
N ASP A 233 45.78 -8.90 64.06
CA ASP A 233 45.50 -9.63 62.83
C ASP A 233 44.21 -9.06 62.19
N GLU A 234 44.25 -8.74 60.89
CA GLU A 234 43.07 -8.33 60.12
C GLU A 234 42.23 -9.56 59.74
N GLY A 235 40.93 -9.55 60.08
CA GLY A 235 40.01 -10.66 59.82
C GLY A 235 39.55 -10.73 58.36
N THR A 236 39.70 -11.90 57.72
CA THR A 236 39.29 -12.13 56.32
C THR A 236 37.80 -12.40 56.13
N ALA A 237 37.04 -12.58 57.22
CA ALA A 237 35.62 -12.96 57.18
C ALA A 237 34.71 -11.88 56.57
N GLU A 238 35.02 -10.59 56.78
CA GLU A 238 34.25 -9.48 56.20
C GLU A 238 34.48 -9.35 54.68
N LEU A 239 35.65 -9.76 54.19
CA LEU A 239 36.01 -9.71 52.77
C LEU A 239 35.37 -10.86 51.96
N GLU A 240 35.30 -12.07 52.51
CA GLU A 240 34.62 -13.20 51.85
C GLU A 240 33.11 -12.96 51.72
N ALA A 241 32.48 -12.39 52.75
CA ALA A 241 31.08 -11.95 52.69
C ALA A 241 30.87 -10.82 51.65
N SER A 242 31.85 -9.93 51.50
CA SER A 242 31.81 -8.84 50.51
C SER A 242 31.93 -9.34 49.06
N ILE A 243 32.73 -10.38 48.80
CA ILE A 243 32.87 -10.97 47.46
C ILE A 243 31.58 -11.67 47.02
N ALA A 244 30.96 -12.48 47.89
CA ALA A 244 29.69 -13.13 47.59
C ALA A 244 28.54 -12.13 47.35
N ASN A 245 28.54 -11.01 48.09
CA ASN A 245 27.57 -9.94 47.91
C ASN A 245 27.77 -9.20 46.57
N ILE A 246 29.02 -9.04 46.12
CA ILE A 246 29.35 -8.39 44.84
C ILE A 246 28.93 -9.22 43.64
N ASP A 247 29.10 -10.54 43.69
CA ASP A 247 28.60 -11.42 42.63
C ASP A 247 27.07 -11.34 42.53
N ALA A 248 26.36 -11.32 43.67
CA ALA A 248 24.92 -11.14 43.70
C ALA A 248 24.46 -9.76 43.17
N ILE A 249 25.21 -8.70 43.48
CA ILE A 249 24.98 -7.36 42.93
C ILE A 249 25.22 -7.36 41.41
N ASN A 250 26.34 -7.92 40.95
CA ASN A 250 26.70 -7.95 39.52
C ASN A 250 25.71 -8.75 38.66
N VAL A 251 25.05 -9.78 39.20
CA VAL A 251 23.93 -10.46 38.52
C VAL A 251 22.77 -9.49 38.28
N LYS A 252 22.43 -8.66 39.27
CA LYS A 252 21.37 -7.64 39.13
C LYS A 252 21.75 -6.52 38.16
N VAL A 253 23.00 -6.06 38.19
CA VAL A 253 23.53 -5.06 37.23
C VAL A 253 23.46 -5.60 35.81
N ARG A 254 23.83 -6.86 35.57
CA ARG A 254 23.72 -7.50 34.25
C ARG A 254 22.27 -7.59 33.78
N ALA A 255 21.35 -8.01 34.65
CA ALA A 255 19.92 -8.07 34.33
C ALA A 255 19.36 -6.69 33.94
N ASN A 256 19.73 -5.64 34.67
CA ASN A 256 19.35 -4.26 34.33
C ASN A 256 19.96 -3.81 32.99
N ALA A 257 21.24 -4.07 32.76
CA ALA A 257 21.92 -3.72 31.51
C ALA A 257 21.32 -4.43 30.30
N ASP A 258 20.94 -5.70 30.45
CA ASP A 258 20.25 -6.47 29.40
C ASP A 258 18.84 -5.91 29.14
N LYS A 259 18.12 -5.49 30.18
CA LYS A 259 16.82 -4.82 30.04
C LYS A 259 16.93 -3.48 29.31
N VAL A 260 17.94 -2.66 29.63
CA VAL A 260 18.21 -1.39 28.93
C VAL A 260 18.52 -1.64 27.45
N ARG A 261 19.35 -2.64 27.13
CA ARG A 261 19.65 -3.02 25.74
C ARG A 261 18.39 -3.46 25.00
N ALA A 262 17.58 -4.31 25.61
CA ALA A 262 16.33 -4.79 25.02
C ALA A 262 15.32 -3.64 24.83
N GLN A 263 15.28 -2.65 25.71
CA GLN A 263 14.47 -1.44 25.57
C GLN A 263 14.95 -0.59 24.37
N GLN A 264 16.26 -0.37 24.23
CA GLN A 264 16.82 0.37 23.09
C GLN A 264 16.45 -0.30 21.75
N GLU A 265 16.55 -1.62 21.66
CA GLU A 265 16.13 -2.38 20.46
C GLU A 265 14.62 -2.21 20.18
N ALA A 266 13.78 -2.18 21.21
CA ALA A 266 12.34 -1.96 21.06
C ALA A 266 12.02 -0.53 20.59
N ASP A 267 12.75 0.46 21.10
CA ASP A 267 12.60 1.87 20.74
C ASP A 267 13.06 2.12 19.29
N GLU A 268 14.15 1.50 18.85
CA GLU A 268 14.61 1.56 17.46
C GLU A 268 13.56 1.02 16.49
N LEU A 269 12.93 -0.12 16.82
CA LEU A 269 11.86 -0.70 16.01
C LEU A 269 10.61 0.18 16.00
N SER A 270 10.31 0.89 17.09
CA SER A 270 9.25 1.90 17.14
C SER A 270 9.56 3.09 16.23
N GLY A 271 10.81 3.54 16.20
CA GLY A 271 11.30 4.55 15.25
C GLY A 271 11.07 4.12 13.80
N GLN A 272 11.49 2.91 13.44
CA GLN A 272 11.27 2.35 12.09
C GLN A 272 9.78 2.26 11.72
N TYR A 273 8.91 1.91 12.68
CA TYR A 273 7.46 1.90 12.47
C TYR A 273 6.91 3.29 12.11
N ASN A 274 7.37 4.32 12.81
CA ASN A 274 6.96 5.70 12.57
C ASN A 274 7.47 6.20 11.21
N ASP A 275 8.72 5.86 10.85
CA ASP A 275 9.29 6.20 9.54
C ASP A 275 8.54 5.53 8.39
N LEU A 276 8.21 4.25 8.51
CA LEU A 276 7.39 3.55 7.53
C LEU A 276 5.99 4.14 7.43
N SER A 277 5.40 4.59 8.53
CA SER A 277 4.11 5.29 8.52
C SER A 277 4.18 6.62 7.77
N ALA A 278 5.24 7.41 8.01
CA ALA A 278 5.48 8.67 7.28
C ALA A 278 5.69 8.43 5.78
N GLN A 279 6.40 7.36 5.40
CA GLN A 279 6.59 6.98 4.00
C GLN A 279 5.27 6.57 3.33
N ILE A 280 4.42 5.79 4.02
CA ILE A 280 3.08 5.43 3.53
C ILE A 280 2.25 6.70 3.27
N ASP A 281 2.24 7.65 4.21
CA ASP A 281 1.53 8.91 4.04
C ASP A 281 2.11 9.76 2.89
N GLY A 282 3.42 9.71 2.69
CA GLY A 282 4.08 10.30 1.53
C GLY A 282 3.60 9.72 0.19
N VAL A 283 3.53 8.39 0.09
CA VAL A 283 3.03 7.69 -1.10
C VAL A 283 1.55 8.00 -1.34
N ARG A 284 0.73 8.03 -0.30
CA ARG A 284 -0.69 8.42 -0.39
C ARG A 284 -0.86 9.84 -0.92
N LYS A 285 -0.06 10.79 -0.41
CA LYS A 285 -0.06 12.18 -0.93
C LYS A 285 0.39 12.22 -2.38
N ALA A 286 1.42 11.45 -2.78
CA ALA A 286 1.85 11.38 -4.16
C ALA A 286 0.74 10.84 -5.08
N ARG A 287 0.01 9.80 -4.64
CA ARG A 287 -1.14 9.22 -5.36
C ARG A 287 -2.26 10.24 -5.55
N LEU A 288 -2.63 10.97 -4.49
CA LEU A 288 -3.64 12.03 -4.56
C LEU A 288 -3.21 13.17 -5.50
N ASN A 289 -1.96 13.65 -5.37
CA ASN A 289 -1.43 14.70 -6.23
C ASN A 289 -1.43 14.30 -7.71
N LEU A 290 -1.18 13.03 -8.01
CA LEU A 290 -1.17 12.49 -9.36
C LEU A 290 -2.59 12.46 -9.96
N LEU A 291 -3.59 12.11 -9.15
CA LEU A 291 -5.01 12.18 -9.54
C LEU A 291 -5.51 13.62 -9.69
N GLU A 292 -5.07 14.56 -8.84
CA GLU A 292 -5.47 15.97 -8.90
C GLU A 292 -4.85 16.70 -10.11
N LYS A 293 -3.61 16.36 -10.48
CA LYS A 293 -2.94 16.94 -11.65
C LYS A 293 -3.42 16.36 -12.97
N ALA A 294 -4.05 15.18 -12.93
CA ALA A 294 -4.57 14.53 -14.11
C ALA A 294 -5.72 15.34 -14.72
N GLN A 295 -5.68 15.50 -16.04
CA GLN A 295 -6.77 16.13 -16.78
C GLN A 295 -7.92 15.12 -16.89
N MET A 296 -8.90 15.27 -15.99
CA MET A 296 -10.09 14.43 -15.99
C MET A 296 -11.03 14.82 -17.14
N PRO A 297 -11.68 13.85 -17.82
CA PRO A 297 -12.62 14.12 -18.92
C PRO A 297 -13.83 14.96 -18.53
N LEU A 298 -14.19 14.97 -17.25
CA LEU A 298 -15.34 15.69 -16.72
C LEU A 298 -15.00 16.29 -15.36
N ALA A 299 -15.39 17.55 -15.14
CA ALA A 299 -15.18 18.23 -13.87
C ALA A 299 -15.88 17.46 -12.72
N GLY A 300 -15.15 17.18 -11.65
CA GLY A 300 -15.65 16.42 -10.51
C GLY A 300 -15.60 14.90 -10.67
N LEU A 301 -15.10 14.37 -11.79
CA LEU A 301 -14.79 12.96 -11.97
C LEU A 301 -13.43 12.63 -11.33
N SER A 302 -13.34 11.53 -10.60
CA SER A 302 -12.11 11.03 -9.98
C SER A 302 -12.16 9.51 -9.80
N VAL A 303 -11.02 8.92 -9.42
CA VAL A 303 -10.90 7.49 -9.08
C VAL A 303 -10.49 7.38 -7.62
N ASN A 304 -11.35 6.78 -6.78
CA ASN A 304 -11.07 6.51 -5.37
C ASN A 304 -11.17 5.00 -5.12
N ASP A 305 -10.17 4.40 -4.49
CA ASP A 305 -10.12 2.97 -4.15
C ASP A 305 -10.40 2.02 -5.33
N GLY A 306 -9.99 2.41 -6.54
CA GLY A 306 -10.23 1.63 -7.77
C GLY A 306 -11.67 1.70 -8.27
N GLU A 307 -12.47 2.65 -7.79
CA GLU A 307 -13.84 2.92 -8.26
C GLU A 307 -13.96 4.34 -8.82
N LEU A 308 -14.79 4.50 -9.84
CA LEU A 308 -15.15 5.83 -10.36
C LEU A 308 -16.01 6.57 -9.33
N THR A 309 -15.65 7.82 -9.10
CA THR A 309 -16.44 8.76 -8.31
C THR A 309 -16.72 10.03 -9.10
N TYR A 310 -17.92 10.57 -8.97
CA TYR A 310 -18.35 11.81 -9.62
C TYR A 310 -19.04 12.70 -8.59
N GLN A 311 -18.57 13.93 -8.44
CA GLN A 311 -19.06 14.87 -7.41
C GLN A 311 -19.06 14.27 -5.99
N GLY A 312 -18.07 13.42 -5.70
CA GLY A 312 -17.93 12.72 -4.41
C GLY A 312 -18.82 11.48 -4.24
N GLN A 313 -19.65 11.13 -5.22
CA GLN A 313 -20.51 9.95 -5.18
C GLN A 313 -19.88 8.77 -5.90
N LYS A 314 -20.05 7.57 -5.37
CA LYS A 314 -19.66 6.31 -6.04
C LYS A 314 -20.60 5.98 -7.19
N TRP A 315 -20.12 5.17 -8.14
CA TRP A 315 -20.86 4.79 -9.35
C TRP A 315 -22.29 4.28 -9.09
N ASP A 316 -22.46 3.43 -8.09
CA ASP A 316 -23.75 2.85 -7.68
C ASP A 316 -24.72 3.85 -7.05
N CYS A 317 -24.20 4.95 -6.50
CA CYS A 317 -24.96 6.04 -5.90
C CYS A 317 -25.33 7.14 -6.91
N MET A 318 -24.72 7.15 -8.10
CA MET A 318 -25.03 8.10 -9.16
C MET A 318 -26.42 7.83 -9.75
N SER A 319 -27.14 8.90 -10.10
CA SER A 319 -28.34 8.79 -10.92
C SER A 319 -28.01 8.23 -12.31
N GLY A 320 -28.99 7.60 -12.96
CA GLY A 320 -28.81 7.09 -14.33
C GLY A 320 -28.38 8.18 -15.32
N ALA A 321 -28.86 9.41 -15.14
CA ALA A 321 -28.45 10.57 -15.91
C ALA A 321 -26.96 10.92 -15.72
N GLU A 322 -26.47 10.90 -14.48
CA GLU A 322 -25.05 11.16 -14.17
C GLU A 322 -24.15 10.06 -14.71
N GLN A 323 -24.55 8.79 -14.58
CA GLN A 323 -23.80 7.67 -15.13
C GLN A 323 -23.67 7.78 -16.66
N LEU A 324 -24.75 8.17 -17.35
CA LEU A 324 -24.73 8.40 -18.80
C LEU A 324 -23.82 9.57 -19.18
N LYS A 325 -23.87 10.68 -18.43
CA LYS A 325 -23.01 11.85 -18.66
C LYS A 325 -21.53 11.50 -18.47
N VAL A 326 -21.17 10.86 -17.35
CA VAL A 326 -19.81 10.41 -17.06
C VAL A 326 -19.31 9.45 -18.14
N SER A 327 -20.12 8.45 -18.50
CA SER A 327 -19.74 7.49 -19.54
C SER A 327 -19.50 8.15 -20.90
N THR A 328 -20.34 9.12 -21.27
CA THR A 328 -20.19 9.86 -22.53
C THR A 328 -18.90 10.67 -22.54
N ALA A 329 -18.55 11.34 -21.43
CA ALA A 329 -17.30 12.09 -21.32
C ALA A 329 -16.05 11.17 -21.40
N ILE A 330 -16.10 10.00 -20.75
CA ILE A 330 -14.99 9.03 -20.80
C ILE A 330 -14.79 8.50 -22.23
N ILE A 331 -15.87 8.15 -22.93
CA ILE A 331 -15.81 7.66 -24.32
C ILE A 331 -15.27 8.74 -25.26
N ARG A 332 -15.67 10.01 -25.06
CA ARG A 332 -15.16 11.15 -25.82
C ARG A 332 -13.65 11.32 -25.65
N CYS A 333 -13.15 11.18 -24.42
CA CYS A 333 -11.71 11.28 -24.14
C CYS A 333 -10.92 10.11 -24.75
N LEU A 334 -11.47 8.90 -24.73
CA LEU A 334 -10.85 7.74 -25.39
C LEU A 334 -10.71 7.96 -26.90
N ASN A 335 -11.73 8.55 -27.51
CA ASN A 335 -11.83 8.70 -28.95
C ASN A 335 -12.18 10.15 -29.33
N PRO A 336 -11.21 11.08 -29.35
CA PRO A 336 -11.46 12.49 -29.68
C PRO A 336 -11.93 12.73 -31.12
N GLU A 337 -11.68 11.77 -32.02
CA GLU A 337 -12.16 11.80 -33.42
C GLU A 337 -13.58 11.23 -33.54
N CYS A 338 -14.17 10.72 -32.45
CA CYS A 338 -15.53 10.22 -32.42
C CYS A 338 -16.53 11.36 -32.51
N GLY A 339 -17.17 11.51 -33.66
CA GLY A 339 -18.17 12.55 -33.91
C GLY A 339 -19.56 12.23 -33.37
N PHE A 340 -19.86 10.97 -33.04
CA PHE A 340 -21.19 10.60 -32.54
C PHE A 340 -21.20 9.45 -31.51
N VAL A 341 -22.17 9.46 -30.60
CA VAL A 341 -22.42 8.38 -29.61
C VAL A 341 -23.87 7.91 -29.71
N LEU A 342 -24.07 6.60 -29.63
CA LEU A 342 -25.41 5.99 -29.55
C LEU A 342 -25.77 5.72 -28.10
N MET A 343 -26.96 6.14 -27.68
CA MET A 343 -27.41 6.04 -26.28
C MET A 343 -28.83 5.47 -26.21
N ASP A 344 -29.05 4.47 -25.36
CA ASP A 344 -30.40 3.96 -25.10
C ASP A 344 -30.87 4.41 -23.71
N LYS A 345 -32.20 4.44 -23.53
CA LYS A 345 -32.90 4.70 -22.26
C LYS A 345 -32.77 6.12 -21.71
N LEU A 346 -32.92 7.13 -22.58
CA LEU A 346 -32.86 8.54 -22.18
C LEU A 346 -34.07 8.99 -21.34
N GLU A 347 -35.08 8.14 -21.14
CA GLU A 347 -36.20 8.39 -20.20
C GLU A 347 -35.74 8.55 -18.73
N GLN A 348 -34.50 8.19 -18.42
CA GLN A 348 -33.89 8.39 -17.10
C GLN A 348 -33.57 9.87 -16.81
N MET A 349 -33.56 10.73 -17.84
CA MET A 349 -33.33 12.17 -17.70
C MET A 349 -34.66 12.93 -17.69
N ASP A 350 -34.81 13.87 -16.76
CA ASP A 350 -35.90 14.84 -16.83
C ASP A 350 -35.65 15.89 -17.93
N ARG A 351 -36.66 16.72 -18.22
CA ARG A 351 -36.60 17.72 -19.29
C ARG A 351 -35.45 18.72 -19.10
N HIS A 352 -35.16 19.10 -17.86
CA HIS A 352 -34.11 20.07 -17.56
C HIS A 352 -32.71 19.47 -17.75
N THR A 353 -32.52 18.25 -17.26
CA THR A 353 -31.27 17.49 -17.39
C THR A 353 -30.99 17.14 -18.84
N LEU A 354 -32.02 16.80 -19.62
CA LEU A 354 -31.91 16.54 -21.06
C LEU A 354 -31.47 17.78 -21.83
N ALA A 355 -32.04 18.95 -21.53
CA ALA A 355 -31.63 20.22 -22.13
C ALA A 355 -30.16 20.56 -21.77
N ALA A 356 -29.80 20.49 -20.49
CA ALA A 356 -28.43 20.73 -20.04
C ALA A 356 -27.42 19.74 -20.61
N PHE A 357 -27.84 18.49 -20.84
CA PHE A 357 -27.00 17.48 -21.50
C PHE A 357 -26.83 17.79 -22.99
N GLY A 358 -27.90 18.22 -23.67
CA GLY A 358 -27.84 18.71 -25.06
C GLY A 358 -26.88 19.88 -25.23
N ASP A 359 -26.99 20.90 -24.37
CA ASP A 359 -26.11 22.07 -24.38
C ASP A 359 -24.64 21.68 -24.17
N TRP A 360 -24.37 20.74 -23.25
CA TRP A 360 -23.02 20.22 -23.02
C TRP A 360 -22.48 19.48 -24.25
N LEU A 361 -23.30 18.67 -24.93
CA LEU A 361 -22.90 17.96 -26.15
C LEU A 361 -22.59 18.91 -27.31
N GLU A 362 -23.33 20.01 -27.44
CA GLU A 362 -23.06 21.04 -28.44
C GLU A 362 -21.73 21.75 -28.17
N GLN A 363 -21.42 22.07 -26.91
CA GLN A 363 -20.14 22.67 -26.51
C GLN A 363 -18.95 21.74 -26.79
N GLU A 364 -19.13 20.43 -26.59
CA GLU A 364 -18.12 19.41 -26.84
C GLU A 364 -18.01 19.00 -28.33
N GLY A 365 -18.91 19.50 -29.19
CA GLY A 365 -18.96 19.18 -30.61
C GLY A 365 -19.34 17.72 -30.89
N LEU A 366 -20.12 17.08 -30.01
CA LEU A 366 -20.48 15.67 -30.09
C LEU A 366 -21.95 15.49 -30.51
N GLN A 367 -22.22 14.59 -31.45
CA GLN A 367 -23.57 14.17 -31.79
C GLN A 367 -24.00 13.00 -30.89
N VAL A 368 -25.16 13.06 -30.26
CA VAL A 368 -25.72 11.89 -29.56
C VAL A 368 -27.05 11.51 -30.18
N ILE A 369 -27.15 10.28 -30.65
CA ILE A 369 -28.42 9.70 -31.12
C ILE A 369 -28.95 8.83 -30.01
N ALA A 370 -30.04 9.27 -29.40
CA ALA A 370 -30.62 8.64 -28.23
C ALA A 370 -32.05 8.15 -28.44
N THR A 371 -32.46 7.11 -27.73
CA THR A 371 -33.85 6.64 -27.69
C THR A 371 -34.50 6.99 -26.36
N ARG A 372 -35.77 7.39 -26.41
CA ARG A 372 -36.59 7.74 -25.23
C ARG A 372 -37.99 7.18 -25.37
N VAL A 373 -38.56 6.70 -24.27
CA VAL A 373 -40.00 6.38 -24.21
C VAL A 373 -40.78 7.67 -23.99
N GLY A 374 -41.47 8.15 -25.02
CA GLY A 374 -42.22 9.39 -24.98
C GLY A 374 -42.54 9.92 -26.38
N THR A 375 -43.54 10.77 -26.47
CA THR A 375 -43.94 11.49 -27.70
C THR A 375 -44.07 12.99 -27.42
N ASP A 376 -43.32 13.46 -26.43
CA ASP A 376 -43.29 14.85 -25.97
C ASP A 376 -42.42 15.72 -26.89
N ASP A 377 -42.43 17.03 -26.63
CA ASP A 377 -41.68 18.04 -27.36
C ASP A 377 -40.15 17.92 -27.19
N THR A 378 -39.69 17.03 -26.31
CA THR A 378 -38.26 16.70 -26.15
C THR A 378 -37.76 15.68 -27.20
N CYS A 379 -38.66 15.04 -27.94
CA CYS A 379 -38.33 14.08 -28.99
C CYS A 379 -38.17 14.78 -30.35
N SER A 380 -37.01 14.62 -30.98
CA SER A 380 -36.72 15.18 -32.32
C SER A 380 -37.40 14.37 -33.44
N ILE A 381 -37.47 13.06 -33.27
CA ILE A 381 -38.08 12.12 -34.23
C ILE A 381 -39.01 11.21 -33.45
N ILE A 382 -40.27 11.07 -33.86
CA ILE A 382 -41.21 10.14 -33.24
C ILE A 382 -41.39 8.94 -34.17
N ILE A 383 -41.21 7.73 -33.64
CA ILE A 383 -41.41 6.48 -34.37
C ILE A 383 -42.71 5.79 -33.93
N GLU A 384 -43.54 5.47 -34.92
CA GLU A 384 -44.78 4.70 -34.82
C GLU A 384 -44.80 3.60 -35.89
N ASP A 385 -45.00 2.36 -35.46
CA ASP A 385 -45.01 1.13 -36.29
C ASP A 385 -43.76 0.96 -37.19
N GLY A 386 -42.60 1.38 -36.67
CA GLY A 386 -41.33 1.33 -37.40
C GLY A 386 -41.17 2.41 -38.49
N TYR A 387 -42.06 3.40 -38.53
CA TYR A 387 -41.99 4.55 -39.42
C TYR A 387 -41.93 5.86 -38.63
N VAL A 388 -41.38 6.91 -39.24
CA VAL A 388 -41.43 8.25 -38.65
C VAL A 388 -42.87 8.77 -38.71
N GLN A 389 -43.36 9.30 -37.59
CA GLN A 389 -44.71 9.84 -37.48
C GLN A 389 -44.96 10.90 -38.56
N GLY A 390 -46.05 10.75 -39.32
CA GLY A 390 -46.40 11.63 -40.45
C GLY A 390 -45.72 11.29 -41.78
N GLN A 391 -44.80 10.32 -41.82
CA GLN A 391 -44.24 9.78 -43.05
C GLN A 391 -45.15 8.66 -43.56
N ALA A 392 -45.75 8.83 -44.75
CA ALA A 392 -46.55 7.77 -45.36
C ALA A 392 -45.69 6.51 -45.55
N ALA A 393 -46.15 5.37 -45.06
CA ALA A 393 -45.51 4.10 -45.34
C ALA A 393 -45.32 3.97 -46.86
N PRO A 394 -44.15 3.53 -47.35
CA PRO A 394 -43.95 3.35 -48.78
C PRO A 394 -45.07 2.45 -49.29
N ALA A 395 -45.77 2.92 -50.33
CA ALA A 395 -46.89 2.20 -50.92
C ALA A 395 -46.47 0.75 -51.16
N ALA A 396 -47.31 -0.19 -50.70
CA ALA A 396 -47.06 -1.62 -50.88
C ALA A 396 -46.64 -1.85 -52.34
N PRO A 397 -45.55 -2.61 -52.59
CA PRO A 397 -45.08 -2.83 -53.95
C PRO A 397 -46.26 -3.31 -54.78
N ALA A 398 -46.54 -2.61 -55.88
CA ALA A 398 -47.61 -2.97 -56.79
C ALA A 398 -47.50 -4.48 -57.09
N PRO A 399 -48.61 -5.24 -57.07
CA PRO A 399 -48.55 -6.68 -57.28
C PRO A 399 -47.74 -6.93 -58.55
N ALA A 400 -46.67 -7.72 -58.41
CA ALA A 400 -45.81 -8.08 -59.51
C ALA A 400 -46.70 -8.52 -60.68
N LYS A 401 -46.47 -7.95 -61.88
CA LYS A 401 -47.21 -8.32 -63.09
C LYS A 401 -47.34 -9.83 -63.13
N GLN A 402 -48.59 -10.31 -63.00
CA GLN A 402 -48.87 -11.74 -63.13
C GLN A 402 -48.30 -12.19 -64.46
N TRP A 403 -47.34 -13.10 -64.39
CA TRP A 403 -46.77 -13.74 -65.57
C TRP A 403 -47.91 -14.44 -66.30
N GLN A 404 -48.33 -13.88 -67.44
CA GLN A 404 -49.25 -14.56 -68.34
C GLN A 404 -48.44 -15.52 -69.19
N VAL A 405 -48.76 -16.81 -69.09
CA VAL A 405 -48.16 -17.84 -69.93
C VAL A 405 -48.52 -17.54 -71.39
N GLY A 406 -47.52 -17.28 -72.23
CA GLY A 406 -47.67 -17.30 -73.69
C GLY A 406 -47.69 -15.94 -74.42
N THR A 407 -46.99 -14.92 -73.95
CA THR A 407 -46.74 -13.71 -74.78
C THR A 407 -45.26 -13.33 -74.68
N PHE A 408 -44.56 -13.45 -75.81
CA PHE A 408 -43.17 -13.01 -75.97
C PHE A 408 -43.11 -11.56 -76.44
#